data_AF-A0AAJ7TNU7-F1
#
_entry.id   AF-A0AAJ7TNU7-F1
#
_cell.length_a   1.000
_cell.length_b   1.000
_cell.length_c   1.000
_cell.angle_alpha   90.00
_cell.angle_beta   90.00
_cell.angle_gamma   90.00
#
_symmetry.space_group_name_H-M   'P 1'
#
loop_
_entity.id
_entity.type
_entity.pdbx_description
1 polymer ?
#
loop_
_entity_poly.entity_id
_entity_poly.type
_entity_poly.pdbx_seq_one_letter_code
_entity_poly.pdbx_strand_id
1 'polypeptide(L)'
;MEKKKEIQERYMKFPNLFQLEYYKQLEKQVMAKLERKKSCSATADEFLSDVCNLNCLAFLHLKRQMPDRAKPIVAEVLAKDPQNITALANRCELLLLTYEFKEAAEALSELEAQRDNEGANATALAEQGYFLSRMGPHVYLQAIEKFEQAIKKGRGHCSQDKIIIWNYNIALNYDRISKMEFVRENPGFSMAECLKKVVQTLAHVMCAKHKIYEPKAWIVLAETAKEYFRIM
;
A
#
# COMPACT_ATOMS: atom_id res chain seq x y z
N MET A 1 -16.68 -16.48 -20.70
CA MET A 1 -15.40 -15.74 -20.88
C MET A 1 -15.64 -14.24 -20.94
N GLU A 2 -16.63 -13.79 -21.73
CA GLU A 2 -17.02 -12.38 -21.87
C GLU A 2 -17.41 -11.70 -20.54
N LYS A 3 -18.29 -12.32 -19.75
CA LYS A 3 -18.70 -11.79 -18.43
C LYS A 3 -17.55 -11.62 -17.43
N LYS A 4 -16.54 -12.50 -17.47
CA LYS A 4 -15.33 -12.36 -16.63
C LYS A 4 -14.57 -11.08 -17.01
N LYS A 5 -14.34 -10.90 -18.30
CA LYS A 5 -13.61 -9.74 -18.83
C LYS A 5 -14.35 -8.44 -18.51
N GLU A 6 -15.66 -8.40 -18.67
CA GLU A 6 -16.50 -7.25 -18.32
C GLU A 6 -16.34 -6.86 -16.85
N ILE A 7 -16.46 -7.81 -15.93
CA ILE A 7 -16.30 -7.55 -14.48
C ILE A 7 -14.87 -7.06 -14.18
N GLN A 8 -13.85 -7.67 -14.79
CA GLN A 8 -12.46 -7.26 -14.63
C GLN A 8 -12.23 -5.81 -15.08
N GLU A 9 -12.70 -5.45 -16.28
CA GLU A 9 -12.58 -4.09 -16.80
C GLU A 9 -13.26 -3.06 -15.90
N ARG A 10 -14.37 -3.42 -15.24
CA ARG A 10 -15.11 -2.52 -14.36
C ARG A 10 -14.44 -2.32 -13.00
N TYR A 11 -14.02 -3.38 -12.30
CA TYR A 11 -13.34 -3.19 -11.02
C TYR A 11 -11.95 -2.56 -11.20
N MET A 12 -11.32 -2.74 -12.36
CA MET A 12 -10.04 -2.10 -12.71
C MET A 12 -10.14 -0.57 -12.89
N LYS A 13 -11.33 0.02 -12.82
CA LYS A 13 -11.51 1.49 -12.75
C LYS A 13 -11.25 2.06 -11.35
N PHE A 14 -11.21 1.21 -10.32
CA PHE A 14 -10.95 1.60 -8.94
C PHE A 14 -9.47 1.42 -8.61
N PRO A 15 -8.87 2.26 -7.74
CA PRO A 15 -7.52 2.02 -7.25
C PRO A 15 -7.46 0.66 -6.56
N ASN A 16 -6.70 -0.29 -7.11
CA ASN A 16 -6.55 -1.63 -6.53
C ASN A 16 -5.20 -2.26 -6.93
N LEU A 17 -4.80 -3.34 -6.28
CA LEU A 17 -3.47 -3.93 -6.51
C LEU A 17 -3.32 -4.61 -7.89
N PHE A 18 -4.41 -4.99 -8.56
CA PHE A 18 -4.36 -5.63 -9.89
C PHE A 18 -3.99 -4.67 -11.02
N GLN A 19 -4.06 -3.35 -10.80
CA GLN A 19 -3.58 -2.32 -11.73
C GLN A 19 -2.05 -2.19 -11.74
N LEU A 20 -1.37 -2.71 -10.72
CA LEU A 20 0.08 -2.60 -10.61
C LEU A 20 0.77 -3.67 -11.45
N GLU A 21 1.98 -3.34 -11.91
CA GLU A 21 2.87 -4.32 -12.50
C GLU A 21 3.15 -5.44 -11.49
N TYR A 22 3.16 -6.67 -11.98
CA TYR A 22 3.30 -7.85 -11.13
C TYR A 22 4.74 -8.38 -11.16
N TYR A 23 5.47 -8.13 -10.07
CA TYR A 23 6.87 -8.54 -9.91
C TYR A 23 6.99 -9.98 -9.40
N LYS A 24 6.73 -10.94 -10.30
CA LYS A 24 6.70 -12.39 -10.01
C LYS A 24 7.97 -12.91 -9.31
N GLN A 25 9.14 -12.34 -9.59
CA GLN A 25 10.40 -12.81 -9.02
C GLN A 25 10.49 -12.58 -7.50
N LEU A 26 9.84 -11.54 -6.98
CA LEU A 26 9.93 -11.12 -5.58
C LEU A 26 8.75 -11.59 -4.73
N GLU A 27 7.68 -12.03 -5.38
CA GLU A 27 6.45 -12.52 -4.75
C GLU A 27 6.73 -13.49 -3.59
N LYS A 28 7.52 -14.55 -3.80
CA LYS A 28 7.71 -15.59 -2.76
C LYS A 28 8.32 -15.01 -1.48
N GLN A 29 9.30 -14.11 -1.63
CA GLN A 29 9.97 -13.47 -0.51
C GLN A 29 9.03 -12.50 0.21
N VAL A 30 8.27 -11.71 -0.55
CA VAL A 30 7.28 -10.77 -0.02
C VAL A 30 6.17 -11.51 0.71
N MET A 31 5.58 -12.54 0.10
CA MET A 31 4.57 -13.40 0.73
C MET A 31 5.06 -13.97 2.06
N ALA A 32 6.25 -14.58 2.10
CA ALA A 32 6.80 -15.15 3.32
C ALA A 32 6.96 -14.09 4.43
N LYS A 33 7.34 -12.86 4.07
CA LYS A 33 7.44 -11.74 5.02
C LYS A 33 6.06 -11.29 5.53
N LEU A 34 5.06 -11.22 4.65
CA LEU A 34 3.68 -10.85 5.01
C LEU A 34 3.01 -11.93 5.88
N GLU A 35 3.20 -13.21 5.57
CA GLU A 35 2.72 -14.35 6.36
C GLU A 35 3.35 -14.36 7.77
N ARG A 36 4.67 -14.14 7.87
CA ARG A 36 5.34 -14.01 9.18
C ARG A 36 4.77 -12.86 10.00
N LYS A 37 4.54 -11.70 9.38
CA LYS A 37 3.91 -10.56 10.05
C LYS A 37 2.49 -10.89 10.53
N LYS A 38 1.70 -11.60 9.73
CA LYS A 38 0.36 -12.05 10.12
C LYS A 38 0.40 -12.96 11.36
N SER A 39 1.42 -13.80 11.48
CA SER A 39 1.57 -14.74 12.61
C SER A 39 2.02 -14.09 13.93
N CYS A 40 2.58 -12.88 13.89
CA CYS A 40 2.87 -12.12 15.10
C CYS A 40 1.60 -11.36 15.51
N SER A 41 1.16 -11.49 16.77
CA SER A 41 0.05 -10.69 17.29
C SER A 41 0.44 -9.21 17.18
N ALA A 42 -0.23 -8.48 16.29
CA ALA A 42 -0.07 -7.04 16.21
C ALA A 42 -0.43 -6.44 17.59
N THR A 43 0.40 -5.53 18.10
CA THR A 43 -0.11 -4.58 19.09
C THR A 43 -1.17 -3.72 18.40
N ALA A 44 -2.12 -3.15 19.14
CA ALA A 44 -3.18 -2.29 18.61
C ALA A 44 -2.66 -1.13 17.71
N ASP A 45 -1.35 -0.85 17.82
CA ASP A 45 -0.58 0.18 17.12
C ASP A 45 -0.37 -0.06 15.60
N GLU A 46 -0.67 -1.25 15.08
CA GLU A 46 -0.46 -1.62 13.66
C GLU A 46 -1.74 -1.91 12.87
N PHE A 47 -2.94 -1.58 13.39
CA PHE A 47 -4.22 -1.95 12.75
C PHE A 47 -4.34 -1.57 11.26
N LEU A 48 -3.91 -0.37 10.86
CA LEU A 48 -3.88 0.04 9.45
C LEU A 48 -2.82 -0.72 8.63
N SER A 49 -1.69 -1.07 9.25
CA SER A 49 -0.67 -1.94 8.65
C SER A 49 -1.19 -3.37 8.49
N ASP A 50 -2.07 -3.85 9.37
CA ASP A 50 -2.68 -5.19 9.28
C ASP A 50 -3.62 -5.31 8.08
N VAL A 51 -4.52 -4.34 7.88
CA VAL A 51 -5.43 -4.34 6.70
C VAL A 51 -4.62 -4.29 5.40
N CYS A 52 -3.63 -3.39 5.31
CA CYS A 52 -2.75 -3.31 4.14
C CYS A 52 -2.00 -4.63 3.90
N ASN A 53 -1.46 -5.24 4.96
CA ASN A 53 -0.73 -6.50 4.93
C ASN A 53 -1.62 -7.64 4.41
N LEU A 54 -2.83 -7.77 4.98
CA LEU A 54 -3.82 -8.78 4.59
C LEU A 54 -4.26 -8.60 3.13
N ASN A 55 -4.55 -7.37 2.69
CA ASN A 55 -4.91 -7.11 1.29
C ASN A 55 -3.78 -7.45 0.32
N CYS A 56 -2.53 -7.12 0.65
CA CYS A 56 -1.36 -7.54 -0.14
C CYS A 56 -1.24 -9.07 -0.21
N LEU A 57 -1.41 -9.75 0.93
CA LEU A 57 -1.30 -11.20 0.99
C LEU A 57 -2.42 -11.90 0.20
N ALA A 58 -3.67 -11.43 0.32
CA ALA A 58 -4.80 -11.91 -0.48
C ALA A 58 -4.53 -11.72 -1.98
N PHE A 59 -4.10 -10.52 -2.40
CA PHE A 59 -3.73 -10.24 -3.78
C PHE A 59 -2.68 -11.22 -4.32
N LEU A 60 -1.60 -11.48 -3.55
CA LEU A 60 -0.56 -12.42 -3.97
C LEU A 60 -1.07 -13.86 -4.05
N HIS A 61 -1.92 -14.31 -3.13
CA HIS A 61 -2.57 -15.62 -3.26
C HIS A 61 -3.45 -15.72 -4.52
N LEU A 62 -4.20 -14.67 -4.85
CA LEU A 62 -5.04 -14.62 -6.05
C LEU A 62 -4.19 -14.64 -7.33
N LYS A 63 -3.08 -13.89 -7.38
CA LYS A 63 -2.12 -13.94 -8.51
C LYS A 63 -1.52 -15.33 -8.73
N ARG A 64 -1.38 -16.12 -7.67
CA ARG A 64 -0.94 -17.52 -7.73
C ARG A 64 -2.07 -18.54 -7.92
N GLN A 65 -3.29 -18.09 -8.18
CA GLN A 65 -4.47 -18.95 -8.31
C GLN A 65 -4.68 -19.86 -7.09
N MET A 66 -4.50 -19.30 -5.88
CA MET A 66 -4.76 -19.98 -4.60
C MET A 66 -6.01 -19.39 -3.91
N PRO A 67 -7.22 -19.59 -4.47
CA PRO A 67 -8.45 -19.00 -3.93
C PRO A 67 -8.72 -19.44 -2.47
N ASP A 68 -8.41 -20.68 -2.11
CA ASP A 68 -8.63 -21.22 -0.76
C ASP A 68 -7.83 -20.47 0.31
N ARG A 69 -6.63 -19.96 -0.03
CA ARG A 69 -5.82 -19.15 0.89
C ARG A 69 -6.28 -17.70 0.93
N ALA A 70 -6.75 -17.16 -0.21
CA ALA A 70 -7.21 -15.79 -0.29
C ALA A 70 -8.57 -15.57 0.40
N LYS A 71 -9.52 -16.50 0.25
CA LYS A 71 -10.89 -16.39 0.76
C LYS A 71 -11.00 -15.99 2.24
N PRO A 72 -10.36 -16.67 3.20
CA PRO A 72 -10.46 -16.28 4.60
C PRO A 72 -9.83 -14.90 4.88
N ILE A 73 -8.80 -14.51 4.14
CA ILE A 73 -8.13 -13.22 4.30
C ILE A 73 -9.03 -12.08 3.80
N VAL A 74 -9.64 -12.25 2.62
CA VAL A 74 -10.58 -11.27 2.06
C VAL A 74 -11.77 -11.07 2.99
N ALA A 75 -12.34 -12.16 3.53
CA ALA A 75 -13.42 -12.08 4.50
C ALA A 75 -12.99 -11.36 5.79
N GLU A 76 -11.77 -11.63 6.29
CA GLU A 76 -11.22 -10.97 7.47
C GLU A 76 -11.09 -9.45 7.27
N VAL A 77 -10.58 -9.01 6.11
CA VAL A 77 -10.45 -7.57 5.83
C VAL A 77 -11.81 -6.90 5.71
N LEU A 78 -12.75 -7.50 4.97
CA LEU A 78 -14.10 -6.93 4.80
C LEU A 78 -14.90 -6.91 6.11
N ALA A 79 -14.62 -7.81 7.05
CA ALA A 79 -15.21 -7.74 8.39
C ALA A 79 -14.67 -6.56 9.21
N LYS A 80 -13.40 -6.16 9.01
CA LYS A 80 -12.77 -5.00 9.67
C LYS A 80 -13.13 -3.68 8.99
N ASP A 81 -13.21 -3.68 7.67
CA ASP A 81 -13.48 -2.51 6.82
C ASP A 81 -14.33 -2.92 5.60
N PRO A 82 -15.67 -2.91 5.73
CA PRO A 82 -16.59 -3.34 4.66
C PRO A 82 -16.53 -2.47 3.40
N GLN A 83 -16.03 -1.24 3.51
CA GLN A 83 -15.93 -0.28 2.41
C GLN A 83 -14.53 -0.28 1.76
N ASN A 84 -13.64 -1.18 2.18
CA ASN A 84 -12.28 -1.25 1.66
C ASN A 84 -12.27 -1.65 0.17
N ILE A 85 -11.96 -0.68 -0.69
CA ILE A 85 -11.95 -0.84 -2.15
C ILE A 85 -11.01 -1.97 -2.59
N THR A 86 -9.82 -2.10 -2.01
CA THR A 86 -8.87 -3.17 -2.37
C THR A 86 -9.42 -4.54 -2.00
N ALA A 87 -10.04 -4.69 -0.83
CA ALA A 87 -10.61 -5.94 -0.39
C ALA A 87 -11.83 -6.34 -1.23
N LEU A 88 -12.67 -5.37 -1.62
CA LEU A 88 -13.78 -5.56 -2.55
C LEU A 88 -13.28 -5.99 -3.94
N ALA A 89 -12.20 -5.38 -4.45
CA ALA A 89 -11.56 -5.81 -5.70
C ALA A 89 -10.95 -7.22 -5.58
N ASN A 90 -10.31 -7.55 -4.46
CA ASN A 90 -9.83 -8.91 -4.17
C ASN A 90 -10.98 -9.93 -4.12
N ARG A 91 -12.14 -9.55 -3.55
CA ARG A 91 -13.36 -10.39 -3.56
C ARG A 91 -13.89 -10.61 -4.97
N CYS A 92 -13.91 -9.57 -5.81
CA CYS A 92 -14.29 -9.72 -7.23
C CYS A 92 -13.39 -10.73 -7.93
N GLU A 93 -12.06 -10.59 -7.84
CA GLU A 93 -11.13 -11.51 -8.50
C GLU A 93 -11.22 -12.93 -7.92
N LEU A 94 -11.40 -13.08 -6.61
CA LEU A 94 -11.62 -14.38 -5.97
C LEU A 94 -12.81 -15.12 -6.60
N LEU A 95 -13.96 -14.44 -6.70
CA LEU A 95 -15.20 -15.02 -7.25
C LEU A 95 -15.06 -15.33 -8.75
N LEU A 96 -14.31 -14.51 -9.48
CA LEU A 96 -13.99 -14.79 -10.88
C LEU A 96 -13.05 -15.98 -11.07
N LEU A 97 -12.16 -16.26 -10.12
CA LEU A 97 -11.30 -17.44 -10.14
C LEU A 97 -12.06 -18.72 -9.77
N THR A 98 -13.10 -18.63 -8.94
CA THR A 98 -13.96 -19.77 -8.57
C THR A 98 -15.19 -19.93 -9.46
N TYR A 99 -15.31 -19.14 -10.54
CA TYR A 99 -16.40 -19.17 -11.51
C TYR A 99 -17.79 -18.78 -10.94
N GLU A 100 -17.81 -18.06 -9.82
CA GLU A 100 -19.00 -17.54 -9.13
C GLU A 100 -19.43 -16.19 -9.75
N PHE A 101 -19.86 -16.20 -11.02
CA PHE A 101 -20.08 -14.96 -11.80
C PHE A 101 -21.26 -14.11 -11.34
N LYS A 102 -22.24 -14.69 -10.65
CA LYS A 102 -23.40 -13.94 -10.14
C LYS A 102 -22.96 -13.13 -8.91
N GLU A 103 -22.31 -13.80 -7.99
CA GLU A 103 -21.73 -13.27 -6.77
C GLU A 103 -20.64 -12.23 -7.12
N ALA A 104 -19.84 -12.47 -8.16
CA ALA A 104 -18.85 -11.51 -8.64
C ALA A 104 -19.50 -10.21 -9.13
N ALA A 105 -20.68 -10.27 -9.76
CA ALA A 105 -21.41 -9.09 -10.20
C ALA A 105 -22.04 -8.32 -9.02
N GLU A 106 -22.48 -9.04 -7.98
CA GLU A 106 -22.94 -8.44 -6.73
C GLU A 106 -21.80 -7.73 -6.00
N ALA A 107 -20.64 -8.40 -5.85
CA ALA A 107 -19.44 -7.80 -5.27
C ALA A 107 -18.93 -6.58 -6.08
N LEU A 108 -19.04 -6.61 -7.40
CA LEU A 108 -18.73 -5.45 -8.24
C LEU A 108 -19.69 -4.28 -7.97
N SER A 109 -20.96 -4.56 -7.72
CA SER A 109 -21.94 -3.52 -7.39
C SER A 109 -21.63 -2.88 -6.02
N GLU A 110 -21.22 -3.68 -5.03
CA GLU A 110 -20.72 -3.19 -3.73
C GLU A 110 -19.48 -2.28 -3.90
N LEU A 111 -18.55 -2.66 -4.78
CA LEU A 111 -17.39 -1.84 -5.12
C LEU A 111 -17.79 -0.55 -5.85
N GLU A 112 -18.72 -0.63 -6.79
CA GLU A 112 -19.18 0.53 -7.55
C GLU A 112 -19.90 1.57 -6.68
N ALA A 113 -20.52 1.14 -5.58
CA ALA A 113 -21.07 2.04 -4.57
C ALA A 113 -20.00 2.88 -3.85
N GLN A 114 -18.71 2.50 -3.91
CA GLN A 114 -17.60 3.26 -3.33
C GLN A 114 -16.98 4.30 -4.28
N ARG A 115 -17.54 4.47 -5.49
CA ARG A 115 -16.99 5.37 -6.53
C ARG A 115 -16.69 6.77 -5.99
N ASP A 116 -17.63 7.35 -5.27
CA ASP A 116 -17.53 8.72 -4.76
C ASP A 116 -17.03 8.77 -3.31
N ASN A 117 -16.62 7.62 -2.74
CA ASN A 117 -16.02 7.56 -1.42
C ASN A 117 -14.54 7.95 -1.49
N GLU A 118 -14.27 9.25 -1.41
CA GLU A 118 -12.92 9.82 -1.51
C GLU A 118 -11.95 9.22 -0.47
N GLY A 119 -12.42 8.96 0.76
CA GLY A 119 -11.62 8.37 1.82
C GLY A 119 -11.22 6.91 1.55
N ALA A 120 -12.15 6.10 1.03
CA ALA A 120 -11.87 4.72 0.61
C ALA A 120 -10.90 4.70 -0.58
N ASN A 121 -11.11 5.56 -1.58
CA ASN A 121 -10.23 5.67 -2.73
C ASN A 121 -8.80 6.10 -2.33
N ALA A 122 -8.67 7.07 -1.43
CA ALA A 122 -7.39 7.47 -0.88
C ALA A 122 -6.69 6.31 -0.14
N THR A 123 -7.45 5.55 0.64
CA THR A 123 -6.93 4.38 1.36
C THR A 123 -6.41 3.32 0.39
N ALA A 124 -7.14 3.02 -0.69
CA ALA A 124 -6.70 2.04 -1.67
C ALA A 124 -5.46 2.49 -2.47
N LEU A 125 -5.30 3.80 -2.75
CA LEU A 125 -4.05 4.35 -3.28
C LEU A 125 -2.88 4.16 -2.31
N ALA A 126 -3.09 4.40 -1.02
CA ALA A 126 -2.06 4.15 -0.01
C ALA A 126 -1.71 2.66 0.11
N GLU A 127 -2.68 1.76 -0.08
CA GLU A 127 -2.43 0.32 -0.12
C GLU A 127 -1.59 -0.08 -1.36
N GLN A 128 -1.79 0.55 -2.51
CA GLN A 128 -0.87 0.41 -3.66
C GLN A 128 0.55 0.84 -3.28
N GLY A 129 0.71 2.00 -2.62
CA GLY A 129 2.02 2.46 -2.12
C GLY A 129 2.64 1.50 -1.10
N TYR A 130 1.82 0.95 -0.21
CA TYR A 130 2.26 -0.07 0.75
C TYR A 130 2.75 -1.33 0.04
N PHE A 131 2.04 -1.82 -0.97
CA PHE A 131 2.48 -2.98 -1.75
C PHE A 131 3.81 -2.69 -2.47
N LEU A 132 3.88 -1.60 -3.24
CA LEU A 132 5.07 -1.24 -4.02
C LEU A 132 6.31 -1.10 -3.13
N SER A 133 6.17 -0.45 -1.98
CA SER A 133 7.27 -0.29 -1.02
C SER A 133 7.79 -1.61 -0.42
N ARG A 134 7.17 -2.75 -0.72
CA ARG A 134 7.59 -4.10 -0.27
C ARG A 134 8.19 -4.88 -1.44
N MET A 135 8.00 -4.43 -2.68
CA MET A 135 8.56 -5.04 -3.88
C MET A 135 9.98 -4.57 -4.20
N GLY A 136 10.58 -3.65 -3.44
CA GLY A 136 12.02 -3.35 -3.54
C GLY A 136 12.37 -2.05 -4.27
N PRO A 137 13.68 -1.80 -4.50
CA PRO A 137 14.20 -0.46 -4.80
C PRO A 137 13.69 0.13 -6.12
N HIS A 138 13.49 -0.69 -7.15
CA HIS A 138 13.03 -0.26 -8.47
C HIS A 138 11.62 0.37 -8.47
N VAL A 139 10.84 0.20 -7.39
CA VAL A 139 9.49 0.78 -7.28
C VAL A 139 9.28 1.70 -6.07
N TYR A 140 10.32 2.06 -5.33
CA TYR A 140 10.16 2.96 -4.18
C TYR A 140 9.67 4.36 -4.59
N LEU A 141 10.08 4.85 -5.76
CA LEU A 141 9.55 6.10 -6.32
C LEU A 141 8.06 5.99 -6.66
N GLN A 142 7.63 4.87 -7.25
CA GLN A 142 6.20 4.62 -7.51
C GLN A 142 5.41 4.53 -6.19
N ALA A 143 6.00 3.91 -5.15
CA ALA A 143 5.38 3.86 -3.83
C ALA A 143 5.17 5.25 -3.24
N ILE A 144 6.17 6.14 -3.35
CA ILE A 144 6.07 7.55 -2.92
C ILE A 144 4.93 8.24 -3.66
N GLU A 145 4.88 8.12 -4.99
CA GLU A 145 3.83 8.72 -5.82
C GLU A 145 2.43 8.28 -5.36
N LYS A 146 2.25 6.99 -5.07
CA LYS A 146 0.96 6.46 -4.59
C LYS A 146 0.55 7.02 -3.22
N PHE A 147 1.49 7.20 -2.30
CA PHE A 147 1.19 7.86 -1.02
C PHE A 147 0.91 9.36 -1.19
N GLU A 148 1.60 10.06 -2.09
CA GLU A 148 1.31 11.47 -2.41
C GLU A 148 -0.11 11.62 -3.00
N GLN A 149 -0.49 10.75 -3.94
CA GLN A 149 -1.86 10.67 -4.48
C GLN A 149 -2.88 10.39 -3.37
N ALA A 150 -2.59 9.46 -2.47
CA ALA A 150 -3.46 9.14 -1.33
C ALA A 150 -3.66 10.34 -0.40
N ILE A 151 -2.60 11.07 -0.02
CA ILE A 151 -2.71 12.27 0.82
C ILE A 151 -3.53 13.36 0.13
N LYS A 152 -3.28 13.58 -1.17
CA LYS A 152 -4.02 14.59 -1.95
C LYS A 152 -5.52 14.28 -1.97
N LYS A 153 -5.89 13.02 -2.27
CA LYS A 153 -7.29 12.57 -2.34
C LYS A 153 -7.94 12.46 -0.96
N GLY A 154 -7.17 12.09 0.06
CA GLY A 154 -7.66 11.91 1.43
C GLY A 154 -7.80 13.19 2.24
N ARG A 155 -7.30 14.34 1.75
CA ARG A 155 -7.39 15.61 2.48
C ARG A 155 -8.86 15.99 2.69
N GLY A 156 -9.27 16.11 3.96
CA GLY A 156 -10.66 16.40 4.34
C GLY A 156 -11.60 15.18 4.35
N HIS A 157 -11.12 14.02 3.90
CA HIS A 157 -11.91 12.78 3.82
C HIS A 157 -11.35 11.64 4.69
N CYS A 158 -10.07 11.71 5.09
CA CYS A 158 -9.40 10.74 5.94
C CYS A 158 -9.03 11.34 7.29
N SER A 159 -8.87 10.46 8.29
CA SER A 159 -8.37 10.86 9.61
C SER A 159 -6.93 11.37 9.52
N GLN A 160 -6.56 12.22 10.48
CA GLN A 160 -5.17 12.72 10.57
C GLN A 160 -4.17 11.57 10.75
N ASP A 161 -4.53 10.52 11.49
CA ASP A 161 -3.66 9.35 11.67
C ASP A 161 -3.30 8.69 10.34
N LYS A 162 -4.27 8.52 9.42
CA LYS A 162 -3.98 8.01 8.07
C LYS A 162 -2.99 8.92 7.33
N ILE A 163 -3.22 10.23 7.36
CA ILE A 163 -2.35 11.21 6.72
C ILE A 163 -0.92 11.17 7.29
N ILE A 164 -0.79 11.05 8.62
CA ILE A 164 0.50 10.93 9.31
C ILE A 164 1.23 9.65 8.88
N ILE A 165 0.52 8.52 8.86
CA ILE A 165 1.08 7.23 8.43
C ILE A 165 1.56 7.28 6.98
N TRP A 166 0.81 7.91 6.08
CA TRP A 166 1.19 8.02 4.67
C TRP A 166 2.40 8.92 4.47
N ASN A 167 2.47 10.05 5.18
CA ASN A 167 3.67 10.90 5.22
C ASN A 167 4.88 10.12 5.74
N TYR A 168 4.73 9.40 6.85
CA TYR A 168 5.81 8.55 7.35
C TYR A 168 6.28 7.52 6.31
N ASN A 169 5.36 6.88 5.58
CA ASN A 169 5.74 5.91 4.55
C ASN A 169 6.41 6.57 3.34
N ILE A 170 6.08 7.82 2.97
CA ILE A 170 6.83 8.57 1.95
C ILE A 170 8.27 8.77 2.40
N ALA A 171 8.48 9.30 3.61
CA ALA A 171 9.81 9.53 4.15
C ALA A 171 10.62 8.22 4.26
N LEU A 172 9.99 7.13 4.70
CA LEU A 172 10.62 5.82 4.76
C LEU A 172 11.07 5.31 3.38
N ASN A 173 10.32 5.58 2.31
CA ASN A 173 10.74 5.20 0.96
C ASN A 173 11.85 6.11 0.43
N TYR A 174 11.84 7.40 0.77
CA TYR A 174 12.98 8.29 0.50
C TYR A 174 14.26 7.83 1.21
N ASP A 175 14.19 7.45 2.49
CA ASP A 175 15.34 6.88 3.20
C ASP A 175 15.91 5.65 2.48
N ARG A 176 15.05 4.77 1.98
CA ARG A 176 15.49 3.55 1.28
C ARG A 176 16.16 3.81 -0.06
N ILE A 177 15.76 4.84 -0.80
CA ILE A 177 16.44 5.25 -2.05
C ILE A 177 17.63 6.18 -1.79
N SER A 178 17.78 6.70 -0.57
CA SER A 178 18.94 7.50 -0.17
C SER A 178 20.21 6.66 0.06
N LYS A 179 20.09 5.32 0.05
CA LYS A 179 21.23 4.42 0.25
C LYS A 179 22.18 4.47 -0.94
N MET A 180 23.48 4.41 -0.65
CA MET A 180 24.56 4.61 -1.62
C MET A 180 24.46 3.70 -2.85
N GLU A 181 23.99 2.46 -2.70
CA GLU A 181 23.80 1.53 -3.80
C GLU A 181 22.81 2.10 -4.84
N PHE A 182 21.66 2.61 -4.38
CA PHE A 182 20.66 3.21 -5.25
C PHE A 182 21.19 4.46 -5.94
N VAL A 183 21.88 5.34 -5.21
CA VAL A 183 22.42 6.59 -5.76
C VAL A 183 23.45 6.32 -6.86
N ARG A 184 24.31 5.31 -6.70
CA ARG A 184 25.30 4.91 -7.72
C ARG A 184 24.62 4.40 -8.99
N GLU A 185 23.53 3.66 -8.86
CA GLU A 185 22.75 3.14 -9.99
C GLU A 185 21.91 4.24 -10.67
N ASN A 186 21.70 5.37 -10.00
CA ASN A 186 20.84 6.47 -10.45
C ASN A 186 21.59 7.81 -10.37
N PRO A 187 22.58 8.09 -11.26
CA PRO A 187 23.43 9.27 -11.17
C PRO A 187 22.70 10.61 -11.30
N GLY A 188 21.45 10.62 -11.81
CA GLY A 188 20.58 11.79 -11.84
C GLY A 188 19.81 12.05 -10.53
N PHE A 189 19.93 11.17 -9.54
CA PHE A 189 19.23 11.30 -8.27
C PHE A 189 19.89 12.34 -7.36
N SER A 190 19.13 13.35 -6.93
CA SER A 190 19.63 14.40 -6.05
C SER A 190 19.41 14.04 -4.58
N MET A 191 20.50 13.72 -3.88
CA MET A 191 20.48 13.48 -2.43
C MET A 191 20.03 14.70 -1.63
N ALA A 192 20.35 15.92 -2.09
CA ALA A 192 19.90 17.15 -1.46
C ALA A 192 18.37 17.32 -1.55
N GLU A 193 17.78 17.07 -2.73
CA GLU A 193 16.32 17.13 -2.87
C GLU A 193 15.65 15.99 -2.10
N CYS A 194 16.24 14.80 -2.07
CA CYS A 194 15.76 13.68 -1.24
C CYS A 194 15.69 14.07 0.24
N LEU A 195 16.76 14.61 0.82
CA LEU A 195 16.79 15.03 2.22
C LEU A 195 15.75 16.12 2.50
N LYS A 196 15.63 17.10 1.60
CA LYS A 196 14.63 18.16 1.70
C LYS A 196 13.20 17.59 1.70
N LYS A 197 12.90 16.62 0.84
CA LYS A 197 11.60 15.94 0.83
C LYS A 197 11.35 15.18 2.13
N VAL A 198 12.33 14.43 2.64
CA VAL A 198 12.23 13.74 3.94
C VAL A 198 11.90 14.73 5.06
N VAL A 199 12.63 15.84 5.15
CA VAL A 199 12.38 16.88 6.17
C VAL A 199 10.96 17.44 6.07
N GLN A 200 10.53 17.81 4.85
CA GLN A 200 9.19 18.36 4.62
C GLN A 200 8.08 17.38 5.03
N THR A 201 8.21 16.12 4.63
CA THR A 201 7.23 15.08 4.91
C THR A 201 7.18 14.74 6.41
N LEU A 202 8.34 14.64 7.06
CA LEU A 202 8.43 14.28 8.48
C LEU A 202 8.05 15.43 9.42
N ALA A 203 8.18 16.69 9.00
CA ALA A 203 7.70 17.84 9.78
C ALA A 203 6.22 17.68 10.16
N HIS A 204 5.38 17.22 9.22
CA HIS A 204 3.97 16.93 9.50
C HIS A 204 3.78 15.82 10.54
N VAL A 205 4.61 14.76 10.47
CA VAL A 205 4.54 13.63 11.41
C VAL A 205 4.97 14.05 12.81
N MET A 206 6.06 14.80 12.92
CA MET A 206 6.63 15.27 14.20
C MET A 206 5.73 16.31 14.87
N CYS A 207 5.21 17.28 14.11
CA CYS A 207 4.29 18.28 14.66
C CYS A 207 2.99 17.69 15.19
N ALA A 208 2.54 16.56 14.64
CA ALA A 208 1.33 15.87 15.08
C ALA A 208 1.50 15.14 16.43
N LYS A 209 2.74 14.98 16.95
CA LYS A 209 3.04 14.28 18.21
C LYS A 209 2.39 12.89 18.32
N HIS A 210 2.31 12.19 17.18
CA HIS A 210 1.69 10.88 17.14
C HIS A 210 2.59 9.87 17.86
N LYS A 211 2.10 9.31 18.97
CA LYS A 211 2.84 8.46 19.92
C LYS A 211 3.77 7.42 19.28
N ILE A 212 3.33 6.80 18.19
CA ILE A 212 4.08 5.74 17.49
C ILE A 212 5.01 6.28 16.40
N TYR A 213 4.59 7.31 15.66
CA TYR A 213 5.26 7.72 14.42
C TYR A 213 6.20 8.90 14.61
N GLU A 214 6.03 9.70 15.67
CA GLU A 214 6.98 10.77 16.00
C GLU A 214 8.38 10.20 16.31
N PRO A 215 8.56 9.20 17.21
CA PRO A 215 9.89 8.63 17.45
C PRO A 215 10.48 7.99 16.19
N LYS A 216 9.66 7.29 15.39
CA LYS A 216 10.09 6.67 14.14
C LYS A 216 10.51 7.72 13.09
N ALA A 217 9.81 8.86 13.04
CA ALA A 217 10.18 9.97 12.17
C ALA A 217 11.58 10.49 12.50
N TRP A 218 11.91 10.67 13.78
CA TRP A 218 13.25 11.11 14.18
C TRP A 218 14.35 10.14 13.75
N ILE A 219 14.10 8.83 13.85
CA ILE A 219 15.03 7.80 13.38
C ILE A 219 15.25 7.92 11.86
N VAL A 220 14.17 7.96 11.07
CA VAL A 220 14.27 8.05 9.60
C VAL A 220 15.00 9.33 9.17
N LEU A 221 14.73 10.46 9.83
CA LEU A 221 15.42 11.72 9.56
C LEU A 221 16.93 11.60 9.83
N ALA A 222 17.31 11.03 10.97
CA ALA A 222 18.71 10.85 11.34
C ALA A 222 19.44 9.90 10.38
N GLU A 223 18.80 8.79 9.98
CA GLU A 223 19.37 7.84 9.00
C GLU A 223 19.56 8.48 7.63
N THR A 224 18.56 9.21 7.12
CA THR A 224 18.66 9.90 5.83
C THR A 224 19.75 10.97 5.86
N ALA A 225 19.81 11.76 6.94
CA ALA A 225 20.84 12.80 7.10
C ALA A 225 22.25 12.20 7.14
N LYS A 226 22.43 11.07 7.84
CA LYS A 226 23.69 10.34 7.86
C LYS A 226 24.11 9.90 6.45
N GLU A 227 23.19 9.36 5.66
CA GLU A 227 23.48 8.96 4.28
C GLU A 227 23.83 10.16 3.39
N TYR A 228 23.13 11.28 3.54
CA TYR A 228 23.43 12.53 2.84
C TYR A 228 24.88 12.98 3.09
N PHE A 229 25.30 13.08 4.36
CA PHE A 229 26.67 13.49 4.70
C PHE A 229 27.75 12.44 4.39
N ARG A 230 27.37 11.19 4.13
CA ARG A 230 28.29 10.14 3.70
C ARG A 230 28.60 10.20 2.20
N ILE A 231 27.63 10.65 1.41
CA ILE A 231 27.70 10.68 -0.06
C ILE A 231 28.26 12.02 -0.57
N MET A 232 27.99 13.12 0.15
CA MET A 232 28.53 14.45 -0.11
C MET A 232 29.95 14.61 0.42
#